data_AF-H1V4W2-F1
#
_entry.id   AF-H1V4W2-F1
#
_cell.length_a   1.000
_cell.length_b   1.000
_cell.length_c   1.000
_cell.angle_alpha   90.00
_cell.angle_beta   90.00
_cell.angle_gamma   90.00
#
_symmetry.space_group_name_H-M   'P 1'
#
loop_
_entity.id
_entity.type
_entity.pdbx_description
1 polymer ?
#
loop_
_entity_poly.entity_id
_entity_poly.type
_entity_poly.pdbx_seq_one_letter_code
_entity_poly.pdbx_strand_id
1 'polypeptide(L)'
;CIAEALLQSSCIGEDLACLCADVRFNGQVEACVTAACTVKESLIVANTTWTSCGFPLADNTALPRFLAGFLFLLPAVFIFARLLNKKINPSPWGADDACIMFAFLFSTDQGSVLALGLGKDIWTLQPHEIIDFHKILFVTELVYTITIALIKASILFFFLRIFPSMLFRKVVWATLGLNAASALVYFIVILVQCRPVSFYWLGWDGQHTGVCMKFDVLIMLHVGFNILLDVWMLVLPLTQLYKLNFGVKRKIGVMLMFSVGIL
;
A
#
# COMPACT_ATOMS: atom_id res chain seq x y z
N CYS A 1 2.10 -0.28 -39.14
CA CYS A 1 2.00 -1.33 -38.12
C CYS A 1 1.25 -2.57 -38.59
N ILE A 2 -0.09 -2.67 -38.50
CA ILE A 2 -0.81 -3.93 -38.82
C ILE A 2 -0.54 -4.40 -40.27
N ALA A 3 -0.68 -3.51 -41.26
CA ALA A 3 -0.43 -3.84 -42.66
C ALA A 3 1.00 -4.34 -42.93
N GLU A 4 1.99 -3.79 -42.23
CA GLU A 4 3.41 -4.22 -42.36
C GLU A 4 3.65 -5.56 -41.68
N ALA A 5 3.02 -5.81 -40.52
CA ALA A 5 3.10 -7.08 -39.82
C ALA A 5 2.38 -8.21 -40.58
N LEU A 6 1.30 -7.90 -41.29
CA LEU A 6 0.58 -8.86 -42.14
C LEU A 6 1.45 -9.41 -43.28
N LEU A 7 2.35 -8.61 -43.85
CA LEU A 7 3.27 -9.05 -44.90
C LEU A 7 4.25 -10.13 -44.42
N GLN A 8 4.46 -10.24 -43.11
CA GLN A 8 5.36 -11.23 -42.49
C GLN A 8 4.62 -12.31 -41.70
N SER A 9 3.29 -12.23 -41.61
CA SER A 9 2.49 -13.24 -40.93
C SER A 9 2.36 -14.49 -41.79
N SER A 10 2.21 -15.62 -41.10
CA SER A 10 1.90 -16.91 -41.73
C SER A 10 0.41 -17.13 -41.97
N CYS A 11 -0.43 -16.20 -41.53
CA CYS A 11 -1.89 -16.29 -41.62
C CYS A 11 -2.43 -15.88 -43.00
N ILE A 12 -3.56 -16.48 -43.40
CA ILE A 12 -4.20 -16.21 -44.69
C ILE A 12 -5.13 -15.02 -44.55
N GLY A 13 -4.76 -13.86 -45.11
CA GLY A 13 -5.61 -12.67 -45.15
C GLY A 13 -5.93 -12.11 -43.75
N GLU A 14 -7.18 -11.73 -43.53
CA GLU A 14 -7.67 -11.14 -42.26
C GLU A 14 -8.29 -12.19 -41.32
N ASP A 15 -7.79 -13.44 -41.34
CA ASP A 15 -8.23 -14.46 -40.38
C ASP A 15 -7.79 -14.08 -38.95
N LEU A 16 -8.73 -13.46 -38.23
CA LEU A 16 -8.53 -12.92 -36.89
C LEU A 16 -8.05 -13.99 -35.91
N ALA A 17 -8.58 -15.22 -35.98
CA ALA A 17 -8.20 -16.28 -35.05
C ALA A 17 -6.74 -16.71 -35.23
N CYS A 18 -6.28 -16.79 -36.47
CA CYS A 18 -4.88 -17.08 -36.77
C CYS A 18 -3.96 -15.93 -36.32
N LEU A 19 -4.33 -14.68 -36.63
CA LEU A 19 -3.53 -13.50 -36.28
C LEU A 19 -3.36 -13.34 -34.77
N CYS A 20 -4.43 -13.60 -34.00
CA CYS A 20 -4.38 -13.56 -32.54
C CYS A 20 -3.43 -14.62 -31.95
N ALA A 21 -3.28 -15.77 -32.61
CA ALA A 21 -2.38 -16.86 -32.16
C ALA A 21 -0.92 -16.70 -32.66
N ASP A 22 -0.68 -15.85 -33.65
CA ASP A 22 0.64 -15.65 -34.26
C ASP A 22 1.52 -14.73 -33.39
N VAL A 23 2.44 -15.34 -32.62
CA VAL A 23 3.38 -14.65 -31.73
C VAL A 23 4.28 -13.67 -32.49
N ARG A 24 4.67 -13.99 -33.73
CA ARG A 24 5.55 -13.14 -34.52
C ARG A 24 4.80 -11.91 -35.02
N PHE A 25 3.56 -12.09 -35.48
CA PHE A 25 2.68 -10.99 -35.85
C PHE A 25 2.46 -10.05 -34.66
N ASN A 26 2.05 -10.60 -33.51
CA ASN A 26 1.80 -9.82 -32.29
C ASN A 26 3.04 -9.03 -31.84
N GLY A 27 4.23 -9.66 -31.81
CA GLY A 27 5.47 -8.98 -31.42
C GLY A 27 5.87 -7.86 -32.39
N GLN A 28 5.61 -7.98 -33.69
CA GLN A 28 5.88 -6.92 -34.66
C GLN A 28 4.90 -5.76 -34.56
N VAL A 29 3.61 -6.06 -34.35
CA VAL A 29 2.61 -5.02 -34.10
C VAL A 29 2.96 -4.26 -32.82
N GLU A 30 3.31 -4.95 -31.74
CA GLU A 30 3.73 -4.34 -30.48
C GLU A 30 4.97 -3.45 -30.65
N ALA A 31 6.01 -3.94 -31.31
CA ALA A 31 7.23 -3.17 -31.57
C ALA A 31 6.96 -1.92 -32.43
N CYS A 32 6.09 -2.02 -33.43
CA CYS A 32 5.72 -0.87 -34.27
C CYS A 32 4.87 0.14 -33.50
N VAL A 33 3.88 -0.32 -32.74
CA VAL A 33 2.97 0.55 -31.97
C VAL A 33 3.73 1.29 -30.88
N THR A 34 4.63 0.62 -30.17
CA THR A 34 5.47 1.26 -29.13
C THR A 34 6.45 2.30 -29.72
N ALA A 35 6.86 2.14 -30.97
CA ALA A 35 7.76 3.08 -31.65
C ALA A 35 7.03 4.26 -32.32
N ALA A 36 5.83 4.03 -32.87
CA ALA A 36 5.14 4.98 -33.74
C ALA A 36 3.92 5.67 -33.11
N CYS A 37 3.37 5.11 -32.03
CA CYS A 37 2.16 5.62 -31.38
C CYS A 37 2.45 6.23 -30.01
N THR A 38 1.57 7.13 -29.57
CA THR A 38 1.57 7.63 -28.18
C THR A 38 1.14 6.53 -27.21
N VAL A 39 1.47 6.67 -25.92
CA VAL A 39 1.05 5.71 -24.87
C VAL A 39 -0.48 5.54 -24.83
N LYS A 40 -1.23 6.63 -25.07
CA LYS A 40 -2.70 6.59 -25.13
C LYS A 40 -3.18 5.72 -26.28
N GLU A 41 -2.60 5.91 -27.46
CA GLU A 41 -2.92 5.11 -28.64
C GLU A 41 -2.50 3.64 -28.46
N SER A 42 -1.35 3.37 -27.85
CA SER A 42 -0.90 2.00 -27.60
C SER A 42 -1.84 1.26 -26.64
N LEU A 43 -2.38 1.94 -25.62
CA LEU A 43 -3.39 1.35 -24.74
C LEU A 43 -4.71 1.07 -25.47
N ILE A 44 -5.14 1.95 -26.38
CA ILE A 44 -6.33 1.71 -27.22
C ILE A 44 -6.11 0.50 -28.14
N VAL A 45 -4.93 0.40 -28.77
CA VAL A 45 -4.57 -0.74 -29.61
C VAL A 45 -4.53 -2.03 -28.79
N ALA A 46 -3.97 -2.00 -27.58
CA ALA A 46 -3.99 -3.15 -26.68
C ALA A 46 -5.42 -3.59 -26.34
N ASN A 47 -6.29 -2.65 -25.94
CA ASN A 47 -7.69 -2.95 -25.60
C ASN A 47 -8.46 -3.52 -26.79
N THR A 48 -8.36 -2.87 -27.95
CA THR A 48 -9.02 -3.34 -29.17
C THR A 48 -8.51 -4.72 -29.61
N THR A 49 -7.21 -4.95 -29.58
CA THR A 49 -6.62 -6.26 -29.92
C THR A 49 -7.10 -7.34 -28.95
N TRP A 50 -7.04 -7.11 -27.64
CA TRP A 50 -7.50 -8.06 -26.63
C TRP A 50 -8.99 -8.40 -26.75
N THR A 51 -9.82 -7.38 -26.96
CA THR A 51 -11.27 -7.56 -27.12
C THR A 51 -11.63 -8.26 -28.43
N SER A 52 -10.99 -7.90 -29.54
CA SER A 52 -11.18 -8.58 -30.84
C SER A 52 -10.71 -10.03 -30.82
N CYS A 53 -9.60 -10.33 -30.14
CA CYS A 53 -9.09 -11.69 -29.99
C CYS A 53 -9.86 -12.55 -28.96
N GLY A 54 -10.78 -11.95 -28.20
CA GLY A 54 -11.53 -12.65 -27.16
C GLY A 54 -10.65 -13.16 -26.00
N PHE A 55 -9.51 -12.52 -25.75
CA PHE A 55 -8.64 -12.88 -24.64
C PHE A 55 -9.28 -12.50 -23.29
N PRO A 56 -9.07 -13.30 -22.23
CA PRO A 56 -9.69 -13.05 -20.94
C PRO A 56 -9.07 -11.81 -20.28
N LEU A 57 -9.82 -10.71 -20.22
CA LEU A 57 -9.40 -9.51 -19.48
C LEU A 57 -9.23 -9.84 -18.00
N ALA A 58 -8.12 -9.41 -17.39
CA ALA A 58 -7.90 -9.61 -15.97
C ALA A 58 -8.82 -8.68 -15.18
N ASP A 59 -9.76 -9.26 -14.43
CA ASP A 59 -10.53 -8.57 -13.40
C ASP A 59 -10.36 -9.29 -12.06
N ASN A 60 -9.29 -8.91 -11.36
CA ASN A 60 -8.97 -9.41 -10.03
C ASN A 60 -9.52 -8.49 -8.94
N THR A 61 -10.53 -7.65 -9.20
CA THR A 61 -11.04 -6.65 -8.22
C THR A 61 -11.70 -7.27 -6.98
N ALA A 62 -12.20 -8.52 -7.08
CA ALA A 62 -12.89 -9.18 -5.98
C ALA A 62 -11.97 -9.48 -4.78
N LEU A 63 -10.75 -9.96 -5.05
CA LEU A 63 -9.77 -10.30 -4.02
C LEU A 63 -9.33 -9.08 -3.18
N PRO A 64 -8.84 -7.97 -3.75
CA PRO A 64 -8.43 -6.81 -2.97
C PRO A 64 -9.62 -6.12 -2.28
N ARG A 65 -10.84 -6.17 -2.86
CA ARG A 65 -12.07 -5.71 -2.16
C ARG A 65 -12.36 -6.55 -0.93
N PHE A 66 -12.30 -7.87 -1.05
CA PHE A 66 -12.51 -8.78 0.07
C PHE A 66 -11.46 -8.57 1.17
N LEU A 67 -10.18 -8.51 0.78
CA LEU A 67 -9.08 -8.30 1.71
C LEU A 67 -9.22 -6.96 2.45
N ALA A 68 -9.51 -5.86 1.73
CA ALA A 68 -9.70 -4.56 2.35
C ALA A 68 -10.89 -4.53 3.32
N GLY A 69 -12.01 -5.14 2.94
CA GLY A 69 -13.18 -5.25 3.82
C GLY A 69 -12.87 -6.05 5.10
N PHE A 70 -12.25 -7.22 4.95
CA PHE A 70 -11.88 -8.08 6.08
C PHE A 70 -10.86 -7.39 7.02
N LEU A 71 -9.81 -6.80 6.45
CA LEU A 71 -8.78 -6.08 7.18
C LEU A 71 -9.28 -4.80 7.85
N PHE A 72 -10.38 -4.21 7.37
CA PHE A 72 -11.02 -3.06 8.03
C PHE A 72 -11.95 -3.48 9.18
N LEU A 73 -12.72 -4.56 8.99
CA LEU A 73 -13.65 -5.05 10.00
C LEU A 73 -12.95 -5.51 11.28
N LEU A 74 -11.80 -6.17 11.15
CA LEU A 74 -11.08 -6.72 12.30
C LEU A 74 -10.64 -5.62 13.31
N PRO A 75 -9.90 -4.55 12.91
CA PRO A 75 -9.61 -3.41 13.78
C PRO A 75 -10.85 -2.71 14.32
N ALA A 76 -11.92 -2.59 13.53
CA ALA A 76 -13.17 -1.96 13.96
C ALA A 76 -13.79 -2.69 15.17
N VAL A 77 -13.81 -4.03 15.12
CA VAL A 77 -14.28 -4.87 16.25
C VAL A 77 -13.40 -4.67 17.47
N PHE A 78 -12.07 -4.66 17.32
CA PHE A 78 -11.15 -4.44 18.45
C PHE A 78 -11.29 -3.06 19.07
N ILE A 79 -11.47 -2.01 18.26
CA ILE A 79 -11.71 -0.64 18.76
C ILE A 79 -13.04 -0.56 19.48
N PHE A 80 -14.09 -1.15 18.92
CA PHE A 80 -15.39 -1.20 19.57
C PHE A 80 -15.33 -1.94 20.91
N ALA A 81 -14.69 -3.11 20.95
CA ALA A 81 -14.45 -3.86 22.18
C ALA A 81 -13.64 -3.04 23.21
N ARG A 82 -12.64 -2.27 22.76
CA ARG A 82 -11.85 -1.38 23.62
C ARG A 82 -12.69 -0.25 24.20
N LEU A 83 -13.54 0.40 23.38
CA LEU A 83 -14.46 1.45 23.82
C LEU A 83 -15.49 0.91 24.82
N LEU A 84 -16.04 -0.28 24.58
CA LEU A 84 -16.95 -0.96 25.51
C LEU A 84 -16.26 -1.27 26.83
N ASN A 85 -15.06 -1.87 26.78
CA ASN A 85 -14.31 -2.17 28.00
C ASN A 85 -14.01 -0.91 28.82
N LYS A 86 -13.75 0.22 28.17
CA LYS A 86 -13.52 1.50 28.84
C LYS A 86 -14.79 2.12 29.43
N LYS A 87 -15.94 1.88 28.80
CA LYS A 87 -17.25 2.27 29.33
C LYS A 87 -17.63 1.44 30.55
N ILE A 88 -17.32 0.14 30.55
CA ILE A 88 -17.59 -0.79 31.66
C ILE A 88 -16.58 -0.58 32.80
N ASN A 89 -15.29 -0.44 32.48
CA ASN A 89 -14.19 -0.25 33.42
C ASN A 89 -13.55 1.13 33.17
N PRO A 90 -14.08 2.21 33.78
CA PRO A 90 -13.61 3.56 33.54
C PRO A 90 -12.13 3.68 33.92
N SER A 91 -11.30 3.85 32.89
CA SER A 91 -9.87 4.09 33.00
C SER A 91 -9.52 5.40 32.27
N PRO A 92 -8.49 6.14 32.72
CA PRO A 92 -8.14 7.41 32.10
C PRO A 92 -7.75 7.22 30.63
N TRP A 93 -8.07 8.24 29.82
CA TRP A 93 -7.64 8.33 28.42
C TRP A 93 -6.13 8.53 28.35
N GLY A 94 -5.44 7.53 27.80
CA GLY A 94 -4.01 7.62 27.52
C GLY A 94 -3.75 8.09 26.10
N ALA A 95 -2.53 8.55 25.85
CA ALA A 95 -2.06 8.87 24.50
C ALA A 95 -2.15 7.65 23.55
N ASP A 96 -2.06 6.44 24.10
CA ASP A 96 -2.23 5.20 23.34
C ASP A 96 -3.64 5.05 22.75
N ASP A 97 -4.68 5.42 23.51
CA ASP A 97 -6.07 5.39 23.06
C ASP A 97 -6.33 6.42 21.94
N ALA A 98 -5.78 7.63 22.08
CA ALA A 98 -5.95 8.68 21.09
C ALA A 98 -5.28 8.28 19.75
N CYS A 99 -4.03 7.80 19.81
CA CYS A 99 -3.29 7.42 18.60
C CYS A 99 -3.98 6.32 17.80
N ILE A 100 -4.52 5.29 18.46
CA ILE A 100 -5.20 4.19 17.75
C ILE A 100 -6.54 4.63 17.15
N MET A 101 -7.27 5.54 17.82
CA MET A 101 -8.49 6.12 17.26
C MET A 101 -8.22 6.96 16.02
N PHE A 102 -7.19 7.82 16.06
CA PHE A 102 -6.79 8.60 14.89
C PHE A 102 -6.30 7.70 13.75
N ALA A 103 -5.50 6.68 14.04
CA ALA A 103 -5.06 5.70 13.04
C ALA A 103 -6.25 5.02 12.35
N PHE A 104 -7.27 4.63 13.11
CA PHE A 104 -8.46 4.03 12.54
C PHE A 104 -9.25 4.98 11.65
N LEU A 105 -9.43 6.23 12.07
CA LEU A 105 -10.09 7.25 11.24
C LEU A 105 -9.37 7.45 9.90
N PHE A 106 -8.03 7.51 9.90
CA PHE A 106 -7.24 7.63 8.69
C PHE A 106 -7.30 6.39 7.79
N SER A 107 -7.50 5.20 8.36
CA SER A 107 -7.60 3.95 7.59
C SER A 107 -8.90 3.77 6.78
N THR A 108 -9.89 4.64 6.96
CA THR A 108 -11.22 4.54 6.32
C THR A 108 -11.25 4.84 4.82
N ASP A 109 -10.24 5.51 4.28
CA ASP A 109 -10.19 5.97 2.87
C ASP A 109 -9.81 4.88 1.85
N GLN A 110 -9.47 3.66 2.30
CA GLN A 110 -8.97 2.61 1.41
C GLN A 110 -9.99 2.09 0.38
N GLY A 111 -11.29 2.36 0.56
CA GLY A 111 -12.34 2.02 -0.41
C GLY A 111 -12.21 2.77 -1.74
N SER A 112 -11.60 3.96 -1.72
CA SER A 112 -11.51 4.87 -2.86
C SER A 112 -10.61 4.33 -3.98
N VAL A 113 -9.49 3.68 -3.63
CA VAL A 113 -8.55 3.06 -4.60
C VAL A 113 -9.18 1.86 -5.31
N LEU A 114 -9.97 1.06 -4.58
CA LEU A 114 -10.65 -0.13 -5.09
C LEU A 114 -11.79 0.21 -6.07
N ALA A 115 -12.37 1.40 -5.93
CA ALA A 115 -13.41 1.90 -6.81
C ALA A 115 -12.85 2.33 -8.18
N LEU A 116 -11.58 2.76 -8.24
CA LEU A 116 -10.95 3.31 -9.44
C LEU A 116 -10.16 2.31 -10.31
N GLY A 117 -10.39 1.01 -10.13
CA GLY A 117 -9.88 -0.01 -11.07
C GLY A 117 -8.68 -0.83 -10.59
N LEU A 118 -8.35 -0.80 -9.29
CA LEU A 118 -7.33 -1.71 -8.74
C LEU A 118 -7.67 -3.18 -9.04
N GLY A 119 -6.79 -3.86 -9.77
CA GLY A 119 -6.96 -5.25 -10.18
C GLY A 119 -7.52 -5.45 -11.59
N LYS A 120 -7.71 -4.37 -12.36
CA LYS A 120 -8.02 -4.41 -13.80
C LYS A 120 -6.78 -4.09 -14.64
N ASP A 121 -6.77 -4.58 -15.87
CA ASP A 121 -5.72 -4.22 -16.84
C ASP A 121 -5.77 -2.74 -17.21
N ILE A 122 -4.61 -2.07 -17.27
CA ILE A 122 -4.51 -0.62 -17.51
C ILE A 122 -5.14 -0.18 -18.85
N TRP A 123 -5.09 -1.02 -19.89
CA TRP A 123 -5.68 -0.71 -21.19
C TRP A 123 -7.22 -0.74 -21.19
N THR A 124 -7.84 -1.29 -20.15
CA THR A 124 -9.32 -1.26 -19.99
C THR A 124 -9.82 0.05 -19.36
N LEU A 125 -8.92 0.87 -18.82
CA LEU A 125 -9.24 2.12 -18.14
C LEU A 125 -9.19 3.31 -19.08
N GLN A 126 -10.07 4.28 -18.85
CA GLN A 126 -10.00 5.56 -19.54
C GLN A 126 -8.84 6.42 -19.00
N PRO A 127 -8.26 7.31 -19.82
CA PRO A 127 -7.16 8.18 -19.40
C PRO A 127 -7.43 8.99 -18.11
N HIS A 128 -8.67 9.43 -17.90
CA HIS A 128 -9.04 10.17 -16.70
C HIS A 128 -9.07 9.28 -15.44
N GLU A 129 -9.51 8.03 -15.57
CA GLU A 129 -9.51 7.04 -14.49
C GLU A 129 -8.08 6.70 -14.05
N ILE A 130 -7.14 6.62 -15.01
CA ILE A 130 -5.71 6.41 -14.70
C ILE A 130 -5.16 7.58 -13.87
N ILE A 131 -5.47 8.82 -14.26
CA ILE A 131 -5.02 10.01 -13.53
C ILE A 131 -5.59 10.03 -12.11
N ASP A 132 -6.90 9.78 -11.97
CA ASP A 132 -7.56 9.81 -10.67
C ASP A 132 -7.08 8.67 -9.78
N PHE A 133 -6.84 7.48 -10.34
CA PHE A 133 -6.22 6.37 -9.63
C PHE A 133 -4.86 6.76 -9.04
N HIS A 134 -3.97 7.38 -9.83
CA HIS A 134 -2.68 7.85 -9.32
C HIS A 134 -2.84 8.95 -8.26
N LYS A 135 -3.79 9.88 -8.40
CA LYS A 135 -4.03 10.89 -7.35
C LYS A 135 -4.47 10.25 -6.03
N ILE A 136 -5.39 9.28 -6.07
CA ILE A 136 -5.84 8.60 -4.84
C ILE A 136 -4.71 7.76 -4.26
N LEU A 137 -3.89 7.10 -5.07
CA LEU A 137 -2.69 6.40 -4.59
C LEU A 137 -1.74 7.34 -3.86
N PHE A 138 -1.47 8.52 -4.41
CA PHE A 138 -0.62 9.52 -3.76
C PHE A 138 -1.12 9.93 -2.38
N VAL A 139 -2.43 10.20 -2.25
CA VAL A 139 -3.06 10.54 -0.96
C VAL A 139 -3.00 9.34 -0.01
N THR A 140 -3.24 8.14 -0.53
CA THR A 140 -3.20 6.89 0.25
C THR A 140 -1.81 6.64 0.82
N GLU A 141 -0.73 6.87 0.06
CA GLU A 141 0.66 6.75 0.54
C GLU A 141 0.94 7.67 1.75
N LEU A 142 0.48 8.92 1.69
CA LEU A 142 0.63 9.90 2.77
C LEU A 142 -0.15 9.49 4.03
N VAL A 143 -1.43 9.13 3.85
CA VAL A 143 -2.32 8.73 4.94
C VAL A 143 -1.84 7.42 5.59
N TYR A 144 -1.37 6.47 4.78
CA TYR A 144 -0.80 5.21 5.24
C TYR A 144 0.45 5.43 6.11
N THR A 145 1.36 6.30 5.67
CA THR A 145 2.58 6.65 6.43
C THR A 145 2.24 7.21 7.82
N ILE A 146 1.25 8.10 7.90
CA ILE A 146 0.76 8.65 9.18
C ILE A 146 0.10 7.55 10.04
N THR A 147 -0.71 6.70 9.42
CA THR A 147 -1.45 5.63 10.10
C THR A 147 -0.50 4.65 10.78
N ILE A 148 0.53 4.16 10.07
CA ILE A 148 1.55 3.28 10.64
C ILE A 148 2.27 3.95 11.80
N ALA A 149 2.67 5.21 11.64
CA ALA A 149 3.38 5.94 12.69
C ALA A 149 2.54 6.05 13.97
N LEU A 150 1.22 6.31 13.84
CA LEU A 150 0.27 6.39 14.95
C LEU A 150 0.03 5.02 15.62
N ILE A 151 -0.04 3.93 14.86
CA ILE A 151 -0.16 2.56 15.41
C ILE A 151 1.07 2.25 16.27
N LYS A 152 2.28 2.47 15.74
CA LYS A 152 3.53 2.26 16.46
C LYS A 152 3.62 3.16 17.71
N ALA A 153 3.22 4.42 17.58
CA ALA A 153 3.15 5.35 18.72
C ALA A 153 2.18 4.85 19.81
N SER A 154 1.02 4.32 19.44
CA SER A 154 0.05 3.76 20.39
C SER A 154 0.65 2.63 21.22
N ILE A 155 1.36 1.69 20.57
CA ILE A 155 2.05 0.58 21.24
C ILE A 155 3.15 1.10 22.18
N LEU A 156 3.95 2.07 21.75
CA LEU A 156 5.03 2.64 22.57
C LEU A 156 4.47 3.40 23.79
N PHE A 157 3.38 4.15 23.63
CA PHE A 157 2.69 4.79 24.76
C PHE A 157 2.12 3.76 25.74
N PHE A 158 1.60 2.65 25.23
CA PHE A 158 1.17 1.53 26.07
C PHE A 158 2.34 0.94 26.88
N PHE A 159 3.55 0.87 26.31
CA PHE A 159 4.75 0.41 27.04
C PHE A 159 5.12 1.35 28.17
N LEU A 160 5.07 2.65 27.92
CA LEU A 160 5.32 3.68 28.94
C LEU A 160 4.32 3.64 30.08
N ARG A 161 3.08 3.19 29.82
CA ARG A 161 2.03 3.04 30.83
C ARG A 161 2.20 1.80 31.71
N ILE A 162 2.67 0.69 31.13
CA ILE A 162 2.78 -0.60 31.83
C ILE A 162 4.09 -0.72 32.62
N PHE A 163 5.21 -0.34 32.02
CA PHE A 163 6.53 -0.63 32.56
C PHE A 163 7.12 0.60 33.27
N PRO A 164 7.34 0.54 34.60
CA PRO A 164 7.83 1.70 35.37
C PRO A 164 9.35 1.91 35.27
N SER A 165 10.11 0.96 34.73
CA SER A 165 11.58 0.99 34.69
C SER A 165 12.13 2.23 33.96
N MET A 166 12.97 3.02 34.63
CA MET A 166 13.48 4.28 34.09
C MET A 166 14.34 4.10 32.85
N LEU A 167 15.21 3.08 32.82
CA LEU A 167 16.04 2.78 31.66
C LEU A 167 15.16 2.35 30.47
N PHE A 168 14.17 1.50 30.72
CA PHE A 168 13.23 1.05 29.69
C PHE A 168 12.44 2.22 29.10
N ARG A 169 11.92 3.11 29.95
CA ARG A 169 11.18 4.30 29.51
C ARG A 169 12.02 5.22 28.63
N LYS A 170 13.31 5.42 28.94
CA LYS A 170 14.23 6.20 28.10
C LYS A 170 14.36 5.58 26.69
N VAL A 171 14.53 4.26 26.63
CA VAL A 171 14.62 3.53 25.35
C VAL A 171 13.32 3.63 24.55
N VAL A 172 12.16 3.51 25.20
CA VAL A 172 10.85 3.64 24.54
C VAL A 172 10.63 5.07 24.02
N TRP A 173 10.98 6.10 24.79
CA TRP A 173 10.92 7.49 24.31
C TRP A 173 11.85 7.74 23.12
N ALA A 174 13.06 7.19 23.14
CA ALA A 174 13.98 7.26 22.00
C ALA A 174 13.40 6.56 20.76
N THR A 175 12.78 5.38 20.95
CA THR A 175 12.12 4.63 19.87
C THR A 175 10.94 5.40 19.29
N LEU A 176 10.16 6.08 20.14
CA LEU A 176 9.04 6.93 19.72
C LEU A 176 9.53 8.12 18.88
N GLY A 177 10.61 8.77 19.32
CA GLY A 177 11.25 9.84 18.57
C GLY A 177 11.77 9.37 17.20
N LEU A 178 12.38 8.19 17.15
CA LEU A 178 12.84 7.58 15.90
C LEU A 178 11.69 7.27 14.94
N ASN A 179 10.59 6.69 15.44
CA ASN A 179 9.39 6.43 14.65
C ASN A 179 8.76 7.71 14.08
N ALA A 180 8.67 8.77 14.89
CA ALA A 180 8.15 10.06 14.45
C ALA A 180 9.06 10.72 13.40
N ALA A 181 10.39 10.67 13.61
CA ALA A 181 11.36 11.21 12.67
C ALA A 181 11.34 10.46 11.34
N SER A 182 11.29 9.13 11.34
CA SER A 182 11.19 8.34 10.11
C SER A 182 9.89 8.63 9.36
N ALA A 183 8.76 8.69 10.06
CA ALA A 183 7.47 9.01 9.44
C ALA A 183 7.49 10.39 8.79
N LEU A 184 8.07 11.40 9.46
CA LEU A 184 8.21 12.74 8.91
C LEU A 184 9.10 12.76 7.67
N VAL A 185 10.24 12.07 7.69
CA VAL A 185 11.14 11.97 6.54
C VAL A 185 10.42 11.33 5.36
N TYR A 186 9.76 10.19 5.55
CA TYR A 186 9.04 9.51 4.47
C TYR A 186 7.85 10.33 3.95
N PHE A 187 7.12 11.02 4.83
CA PHE A 187 6.06 11.93 4.42
C PHE A 187 6.58 13.04 3.50
N ILE A 188 7.71 13.67 3.85
CA ILE A 188 8.35 14.69 3.01
C ILE A 188 8.83 14.07 1.70
N VAL A 189 9.44 12.88 1.74
CA VAL A 189 9.89 12.15 0.55
C VAL A 189 8.74 11.94 -0.43
N ILE A 190 7.57 11.49 0.04
CA ILE A 190 6.38 11.30 -0.81
C ILE A 190 5.95 12.62 -1.44
N LEU A 191 5.89 13.71 -0.64
CA LEU A 191 5.52 15.04 -1.16
C LEU A 191 6.45 15.55 -2.26
N VAL A 192 7.72 15.13 -2.26
CA VAL A 192 8.73 15.59 -3.21
C VAL A 192 9.21 14.50 -4.16
N GLN A 193 8.51 13.36 -4.23
CA GLN A 193 8.97 12.19 -4.97
C GLN A 193 9.06 12.40 -6.46
N CYS A 194 8.28 13.33 -6.99
CA CYS A 194 8.34 13.76 -8.39
C CYS A 194 8.51 15.26 -8.50
N ARG A 195 9.24 15.70 -9.53
CA ARG A 195 9.46 17.11 -9.86
C ARG A 195 9.02 17.36 -11.31
N PRO A 196 7.96 18.15 -11.56
CA PRO A 196 6.98 18.65 -10.58
C PRO A 196 6.15 17.52 -9.94
N VAL A 197 5.50 17.78 -8.80
CA VAL A 197 4.67 16.76 -8.10
C VAL A 197 3.57 16.22 -9.01
N SER A 198 3.02 17.08 -9.89
CA SER A 198 2.02 16.68 -10.89
C SER A 198 2.47 15.61 -11.86
N PHE A 199 3.79 15.42 -12.01
CA PHE A 199 4.35 14.36 -12.83
C PHE A 199 4.01 12.97 -12.29
N TYR A 200 3.71 12.82 -10.98
CA TYR A 200 3.30 11.53 -10.41
C TYR A 200 2.02 10.97 -11.05
N TRP A 201 1.03 11.82 -11.34
CA TRP A 201 -0.25 11.39 -11.92
C TRP A 201 -0.41 11.75 -13.41
N LEU A 202 0.48 12.56 -13.98
CA LEU A 202 0.48 12.91 -15.40
C LEU A 202 1.53 12.18 -16.22
N GLY A 203 2.60 11.68 -15.59
CA GLY A 203 3.76 11.11 -16.28
C GLY A 203 3.49 9.78 -17.02
N TRP A 204 2.36 9.12 -16.74
CA TRP A 204 2.00 7.83 -17.35
C TRP A 204 1.85 7.91 -18.87
N ASP A 205 1.50 9.07 -19.43
CA ASP A 205 1.23 9.22 -20.86
C ASP A 205 2.49 9.48 -21.71
N GLY A 206 3.65 9.67 -21.07
CA GLY A 206 4.92 9.98 -21.73
C GLY A 206 4.96 11.34 -22.44
N GLN A 207 3.92 12.17 -22.30
CA GLN A 207 3.83 13.50 -22.92
C GLN A 207 4.27 14.61 -21.96
N HIS A 208 4.28 14.31 -20.66
CA HIS A 208 4.72 15.23 -19.64
C HIS A 208 6.22 15.08 -19.37
N THR A 209 6.88 16.19 -19.04
CA THR A 209 8.30 16.19 -18.65
C THR A 209 8.41 16.29 -17.14
N GLY A 210 9.26 15.45 -16.57
CA GLY A 210 9.50 15.41 -15.14
C GLY A 210 10.39 14.24 -14.77
N VAL A 211 10.83 14.24 -13.52
CA VAL A 211 11.64 13.16 -12.96
C VAL A 211 11.08 12.77 -11.62
N CYS A 212 10.92 11.47 -11.42
CA CYS A 212 10.62 10.90 -10.11
C CYS A 212 11.86 10.21 -9.54
N MET A 213 11.94 10.16 -8.22
CA MET A 213 12.91 9.34 -7.53
C MET A 213 12.67 7.86 -7.88
N LYS A 214 13.74 7.04 -7.82
CA LYS A 214 13.63 5.60 -8.08
C LYS A 214 12.74 4.94 -7.02
N PHE A 215 11.51 4.61 -7.41
CA PHE A 215 10.49 4.04 -6.54
C PHE A 215 10.99 2.81 -5.80
N ASP A 216 11.61 1.85 -6.50
CA ASP A 216 12.09 0.59 -5.93
C ASP A 216 13.06 0.78 -4.76
N VAL A 217 13.97 1.74 -4.88
CA VAL A 217 14.97 2.00 -3.84
C VAL A 217 14.33 2.64 -2.62
N LEU A 218 13.47 3.65 -2.83
CA LEU A 218 12.77 4.33 -1.75
C LEU A 218 11.85 3.40 -0.98
N ILE A 219 11.07 2.57 -1.68
CA ILE A 219 10.13 1.65 -1.04
C ILE A 219 10.86 0.54 -0.29
N MET A 220 11.94 -0.01 -0.85
CA MET A 220 12.74 -1.04 -0.15
C MET A 220 13.34 -0.50 1.16
N LEU A 221 13.87 0.72 1.15
CA LEU A 221 14.38 1.37 2.36
C LEU A 221 13.26 1.62 3.38
N HIS A 222 12.09 2.09 2.92
CA HIS A 222 10.94 2.37 3.78
C HIS A 222 10.42 1.11 4.47
N VAL A 223 10.18 0.06 3.68
CA VAL A 223 9.67 -1.22 4.15
C VAL A 223 10.69 -1.88 5.07
N GLY A 224 11.96 -1.92 4.67
CA GLY A 224 13.02 -2.51 5.48
C GLY A 224 13.19 -1.83 6.84
N PHE A 225 13.19 -0.50 6.86
CA PHE A 225 13.30 0.26 8.11
C PHE A 225 12.07 0.07 9.02
N ASN A 226 10.87 0.04 8.45
CA ASN A 226 9.65 -0.21 9.22
C ASN A 226 9.66 -1.59 9.87
N ILE A 227 9.98 -2.63 9.10
CA ILE A 227 10.08 -4.00 9.61
C ILE A 227 11.12 -4.10 10.73
N LEU A 228 12.28 -3.45 10.55
CA LEU A 228 13.32 -3.43 11.59
C LEU A 228 12.80 -2.80 12.89
N LEU A 229 12.07 -1.69 12.79
CA LEU A 229 11.44 -1.06 13.95
C LEU A 229 10.39 -1.97 14.60
N ASP A 230 9.62 -2.71 13.81
CA ASP A 230 8.62 -3.65 14.33
C ASP A 230 9.28 -4.79 15.11
N VAL A 231 10.31 -5.41 14.53
CA VAL A 231 11.11 -6.44 15.23
C VAL A 231 11.71 -5.88 16.52
N TRP A 232 12.25 -4.66 16.48
CA TRP A 232 12.78 -3.99 17.68
C TRP A 232 11.70 -3.78 18.75
N MET A 233 10.52 -3.33 18.37
CA MET A 233 9.39 -3.11 19.28
C MET A 233 8.91 -4.40 19.95
N LEU A 234 9.10 -5.56 19.33
CA LEU A 234 8.82 -6.87 19.93
C LEU A 234 9.85 -7.29 20.95
N VAL A 235 11.12 -6.96 20.72
CA VAL A 235 12.20 -7.26 21.66
C VAL A 235 12.03 -6.46 22.96
N LEU A 236 11.58 -5.20 22.87
CA LEU A 236 11.42 -4.30 24.03
C LEU A 236 10.69 -4.94 25.22
N PRO A 237 9.42 -5.39 25.13
CA PRO A 237 8.71 -5.98 26.26
C PRO A 237 9.33 -7.30 26.73
N LEU A 238 9.93 -8.10 25.84
CA LEU A 238 10.60 -9.36 26.19
C LEU A 238 11.78 -9.12 27.15
N THR A 239 12.52 -8.02 26.97
CA THR A 239 13.61 -7.66 27.91
C THR A 239 13.12 -7.39 29.34
N GLN A 240 11.89 -6.90 29.50
CA GLN A 240 11.30 -6.64 30.81
C GLN A 240 10.68 -7.91 31.41
N LEU A 241 10.07 -8.76 30.58
CA LEU A 241 9.47 -10.03 31.00
C LEU A 241 10.49 -11.09 31.44
N TYR A 242 11.75 -10.99 30.99
CA TYR A 242 12.83 -11.82 31.52
C TYR A 242 13.23 -11.42 32.95
N LYS A 243 13.08 -10.15 33.30
CA LYS A 243 13.50 -9.60 34.60
C LYS A 243 12.41 -9.59 35.67
N LEU A 244 11.13 -9.74 35.30
CA LEU A 244 10.01 -9.75 36.26
C LEU A 244 9.38 -11.15 36.41
N ASN A 245 9.23 -11.59 37.67
CA ASN A 245 8.51 -12.80 38.10
C ASN A 245 6.99 -12.67 37.92
N PHE A 246 6.50 -12.40 36.70
CA PHE A 246 5.06 -12.46 36.44
C PHE A 246 4.57 -13.90 36.43
N GLY A 247 3.39 -14.15 37.03
CA GLY A 247 2.69 -15.43 36.90
C GLY A 247 2.45 -15.77 35.42
N VAL A 248 2.66 -17.03 35.05
CA VAL A 248 2.71 -17.54 33.66
C VAL A 248 1.54 -17.04 32.80
N LYS A 249 0.32 -16.96 33.36
CA LYS A 249 -0.88 -16.48 32.66
C LYS A 249 -0.78 -15.03 32.17
N ARG A 250 -0.19 -14.12 32.96
CA ARG A 250 0.01 -12.71 32.58
C ARG A 250 1.12 -12.57 31.54
N LYS A 251 2.16 -13.40 31.64
CA LYS A 251 3.28 -13.45 30.69
C LYS A 251 2.81 -13.92 29.30
N ILE A 252 1.95 -14.93 29.24
CA ILE A 252 1.34 -15.43 27.99
C ILE A 252 0.38 -14.40 27.39
N GLY A 253 -0.49 -13.77 28.20
CA GLY A 253 -1.42 -12.75 27.70
C GLY A 253 -0.71 -11.55 27.07
N VAL A 254 0.40 -11.11 27.68
CA VAL A 254 1.24 -10.03 27.14
C VAL A 254 1.93 -10.47 25.84
N MET A 255 2.46 -11.69 25.75
CA MET A 255 3.05 -12.21 24.51
C MET A 255 2.02 -12.33 23.38
N LEU A 256 0.83 -12.86 23.66
CA LEU A 256 -0.25 -12.99 22.66
C LEU A 256 -0.75 -11.63 22.17
N MET A 257 -0.87 -10.64 23.06
CA MET A 257 -1.20 -9.26 22.67
C MET A 257 -0.15 -8.67 21.72
N PHE A 258 1.13 -9.01 21.91
CA PHE A 258 2.20 -8.58 21.01
C PHE A 258 2.20 -9.28 19.67
N SER A 259 1.92 -10.59 19.65
CA SER A 259 1.83 -11.36 18.40
C SER A 259 0.71 -10.86 17.49
N VAL A 260 -0.44 -10.44 18.07
CA VAL A 260 -1.59 -9.93 17.31
C VAL A 260 -1.35 -8.52 16.76
N GLY A 261 -0.52 -7.70 17.41
CA GLY A 261 -0.22 -6.34 16.91
C GLY A 261 0.71 -6.28 15.68
N ILE A 262 1.31 -7.41 15.27
CA ILE A 262 2.23 -7.52 14.13
C ILE A 262 1.50 -8.00 12.85
N LEU A 263 0.41 -8.74 13.04
CA LEU A 263 -0.35 -9.42 11.98
C LEU A 263 -1.42 -8.50 11.40
#